data_AF-A0A0F8FC28-F1
#
_entry.id   AF-A0A0F8FC28-F1
#
_cell.length_a   1.000
_cell.length_b   1.000
_cell.length_c   1.000
_cell.angle_alpha   90.00
_cell.angle_beta   90.00
_cell.angle_gamma   90.00
#
_symmetry.space_group_name_H-M   'P 1'
#
loop_
_entity.id
_entity.type
_entity.pdbx_description
1 polymer ?
#
loop_
_entity_poly.entity_id
_entity_poly.type
_entity_poly.pdbx_seq_one_letter_code
_entity_poly.pdbx_strand_id
1 'polypeptide(L)'
;MKRFAAVSLAALMLLTVFASAASAADVIEIRGPVYNGSDINNIIDTYGENNALTIDATKFAAFYYDIDDNVTTETLSILAVPGTEGNVIGEGGIVYETTIQQVDYEFYRPAAGWSNYSLIGFFAEKYIPINPDKADKLAKLVLDSDDKYTIRTGEQLDLGEGYAIEAKQVDVDGEKVWLEFTKDGEFVDDEIISVVSGSDNTWEVELDDIQDEDDVVVLRVHVNQVFQGAVDSIAQIEGLWLIDYTNAMKIESDDEFGNLDNVKINGDTLTITNEDTFTLTRDDEEEIAEGLFFKTADDTRALRFYAMKQITEPGTYEIRGEVAEGDFSWDATNFAGFFYDVNDDVSTESLTVTGLNGGNVIPEGGLVYETTIQMVDYEYSKPSVGWDQFPVVGFFAEEYIPINPDKADKLAKLVLDSDDKYTIRTGEQLDLGEGYAIEAKQVDVDGEKVWLEFTKDGEFVDDEI
;
A
#
# COMPACT_ATOMS: atom_id res chain seq x y z
N MET A 1 -10.29 -34.02 71.04
CA MET A 1 -11.70 -33.63 70.78
C MET A 1 -11.67 -32.21 70.26
N LYS A 2 -12.24 -31.77 69.14
CA LYS A 2 -12.93 -32.30 67.94
C LYS A 2 -12.68 -31.19 66.90
N ARG A 3 -12.03 -31.48 65.76
CA ARG A 3 -12.59 -31.56 64.39
C ARG A 3 -13.32 -30.33 63.85
N PHE A 4 -12.95 -29.98 62.61
CA PHE A 4 -13.73 -29.55 61.43
C PHE A 4 -13.16 -28.27 60.81
N ALA A 5 -13.00 -28.10 59.50
CA ALA A 5 -12.73 -28.97 58.35
C ALA A 5 -12.37 -28.00 57.21
N ALA A 6 -11.38 -28.36 56.40
CA ALA A 6 -11.09 -27.69 55.14
C ALA A 6 -12.24 -27.94 54.15
N VAL A 7 -12.67 -26.91 53.44
CA VAL A 7 -13.43 -27.03 52.19
C VAL A 7 -12.66 -26.22 51.16
N SER A 8 -11.92 -26.96 50.32
CA SER A 8 -11.41 -26.48 49.05
C SER A 8 -12.60 -26.22 48.13
N LEU A 9 -12.82 -24.97 47.75
CA LEU A 9 -13.69 -24.65 46.62
C LEU A 9 -12.78 -24.41 45.41
N ALA A 10 -12.49 -25.49 44.69
CA ALA A 10 -12.01 -25.39 43.32
C ALA A 10 -13.21 -24.92 42.47
N ALA A 11 -13.30 -23.62 42.24
CA ALA A 11 -14.14 -23.08 41.19
C ALA A 11 -13.30 -23.13 39.89
N LEU A 12 -13.53 -24.18 39.12
CA LEU A 12 -13.13 -24.28 37.73
C LEU A 12 -13.88 -23.17 36.96
N MET A 13 -13.26 -22.00 36.80
CA MET A 13 -13.70 -21.04 35.80
C MET A 13 -13.28 -21.60 34.44
N LEU A 14 -14.21 -22.28 33.78
CA LEU A 14 -14.22 -22.42 32.33
C LEU A 14 -14.31 -20.99 31.76
N LEU A 15 -13.17 -20.46 31.34
CA LEU A 15 -13.12 -19.38 30.36
C LEU A 15 -13.53 -20.00 29.04
N THR A 16 -14.83 -19.98 28.74
CA THR A 16 -15.33 -20.09 27.37
C THR A 16 -14.95 -18.78 26.69
N VAL A 17 -13.76 -18.76 26.07
CA VAL A 17 -13.44 -17.77 25.04
C VAL A 17 -14.27 -18.20 23.83
N PHE A 18 -15.45 -17.62 23.67
CA PHE A 18 -16.07 -17.56 22.36
C PHE A 18 -15.25 -16.53 21.59
N ALA A 19 -14.23 -17.00 20.87
CA ALA A 19 -13.77 -16.29 19.71
C ALA A 19 -14.93 -16.39 18.72
N SER A 20 -15.84 -15.41 18.73
CA SER A 20 -16.47 -15.04 17.48
C SER A 20 -15.31 -14.80 16.53
N ALA A 21 -15.28 -15.47 15.37
CA ALA A 21 -14.42 -15.07 14.26
C ALA A 21 -14.67 -13.57 14.09
N ALA A 22 -13.74 -12.76 14.60
CA ALA A 22 -13.78 -11.33 14.40
C ALA A 22 -13.70 -11.18 12.89
N SER A 23 -14.65 -10.47 12.28
CA SER A 23 -14.46 -10.04 10.90
C SER A 23 -13.15 -9.28 10.90
N ALA A 24 -12.08 -9.89 10.38
CA ALA A 24 -10.87 -9.17 10.05
C ALA A 24 -11.34 -7.98 9.21
N ALA A 25 -10.89 -6.78 9.54
CA ALA A 25 -10.97 -5.70 8.57
C ALA A 25 -10.29 -6.24 7.30
N ASP A 26 -10.86 -5.97 6.12
CA ASP A 26 -10.22 -6.36 4.86
C ASP A 26 -8.89 -5.59 4.77
N VAL A 27 -7.80 -6.22 5.19
CA VAL A 27 -6.45 -5.68 5.09
C VAL A 27 -5.97 -5.95 3.68
N ILE A 28 -5.60 -4.90 2.96
CA ILE A 28 -4.98 -5.03 1.65
C ILE A 28 -3.47 -5.09 1.84
N GLU A 29 -2.88 -6.15 1.30
CA GLU A 29 -1.43 -6.35 1.28
C GLU A 29 -0.90 -5.99 -0.11
N ILE A 30 0.02 -5.03 -0.18
CA ILE A 30 0.79 -4.74 -1.40
C ILE A 30 2.19 -5.29 -1.18
N ARG A 31 2.48 -6.47 -1.74
CA ARG A 31 3.80 -7.10 -1.63
C ARG A 31 4.83 -6.56 -2.63
N GLY A 32 6.10 -6.73 -2.30
CA GLY A 32 7.24 -6.60 -3.21
C GLY A 32 7.65 -7.95 -3.80
N PRO A 33 8.84 -7.99 -4.44
CA PRO A 33 9.39 -9.23 -4.96
C PRO A 33 9.66 -10.25 -3.87
N VAL A 34 9.54 -11.53 -4.21
CA VAL A 34 9.80 -12.62 -3.28
C VAL A 34 11.25 -13.06 -3.35
N TYR A 35 11.87 -13.20 -2.18
CA TYR A 35 13.25 -13.65 -2.02
C TYR A 35 13.28 -15.00 -1.35
N ASN A 36 14.03 -15.94 -1.91
CA ASN A 36 14.15 -17.31 -1.41
C ASN A 36 15.61 -17.77 -1.43
N GLY A 37 16.12 -18.28 -0.31
CA GLY A 37 17.47 -18.80 -0.16
C GLY A 37 17.66 -19.62 1.12
N SER A 38 18.88 -20.10 1.38
CA SER A 38 19.15 -20.88 2.60
C SER A 38 19.19 -20.04 3.87
N ASP A 39 19.58 -18.76 3.74
CA ASP A 39 19.71 -17.76 4.78
C ASP A 39 19.81 -16.36 4.14
N ILE A 40 19.83 -15.31 4.95
CA ILE A 40 19.83 -13.93 4.49
C ILE A 40 21.07 -13.56 3.67
N ASN A 41 22.25 -14.12 3.97
CA ASN A 41 23.47 -13.85 3.21
C ASN A 41 23.39 -14.51 1.83
N ASN A 42 22.86 -15.74 1.75
CA ASN A 42 22.62 -16.40 0.48
C ASN A 42 21.62 -15.61 -0.39
N ILE A 43 20.59 -15.02 0.20
CA ILE A 43 19.62 -14.17 -0.50
C ILE A 43 20.31 -12.90 -1.03
N ILE A 44 21.07 -12.19 -0.19
CA ILE A 44 21.83 -11.01 -0.62
C ILE A 44 22.81 -11.36 -1.74
N ASP A 45 23.52 -12.49 -1.65
CA ASP A 45 24.45 -12.95 -2.69
C ASP A 45 23.75 -13.33 -4.01
N THR A 46 22.48 -13.77 -3.94
CA THR A 46 21.73 -14.27 -5.11
C THR A 46 21.00 -13.16 -5.85
N TYR A 47 20.34 -12.26 -5.10
CA TYR A 47 19.46 -11.23 -5.66
C TYR A 47 20.00 -9.81 -5.51
N GLY A 48 21.01 -9.61 -4.66
CA GLY A 48 21.62 -8.32 -4.39
C GLY A 48 22.87 -8.04 -5.21
N GLU A 49 23.35 -6.81 -5.08
CA GLU A 49 24.61 -6.35 -5.64
C GLU A 49 25.39 -5.59 -4.56
N ASN A 50 26.73 -5.64 -4.61
CA ASN A 50 27.59 -4.89 -3.67
C ASN A 50 27.27 -5.14 -2.18
N ASN A 51 26.92 -6.38 -1.82
CA ASN A 51 26.51 -6.79 -0.46
C ASN A 51 25.20 -6.13 0.03
N ALA A 52 24.34 -5.71 -0.89
CA ALA A 52 23.04 -5.12 -0.60
C ALA A 52 21.96 -5.77 -1.47
N LEU A 53 20.90 -6.25 -0.84
CA LEU A 53 19.64 -6.51 -1.52
C LEU A 53 18.83 -5.22 -1.47
N THR A 54 18.61 -4.57 -2.61
CA THR A 54 17.88 -3.29 -2.69
C THR A 54 16.64 -3.45 -3.55
N ILE A 55 15.51 -2.92 -3.06
CA ILE A 55 14.27 -2.74 -3.81
C ILE A 55 13.92 -1.27 -3.89
N ASP A 56 13.46 -0.85 -5.06
CA ASP A 56 12.93 0.48 -5.35
C ASP A 56 11.49 0.37 -5.87
N ALA A 57 10.89 1.51 -6.23
CA ALA A 57 9.53 1.54 -6.73
C ALA A 57 9.34 0.87 -8.11
N THR A 58 10.40 0.57 -8.86
CA THR A 58 10.23 -0.19 -10.11
C THR A 58 9.80 -1.64 -9.83
N LYS A 59 10.21 -2.18 -8.68
CA LYS A 59 9.95 -3.57 -8.28
C LYS A 59 8.94 -3.71 -7.15
N PHE A 60 8.88 -2.75 -6.23
CA PHE A 60 7.98 -2.79 -5.09
C PHE A 60 6.77 -1.87 -5.31
N ALA A 61 5.62 -2.49 -5.60
CA ALA A 61 4.39 -1.81 -5.98
C ALA A 61 3.82 -0.85 -4.92
N ALA A 62 4.26 -0.95 -3.66
CA ALA A 62 3.83 -0.04 -2.61
C ALA A 62 4.48 1.34 -2.75
N PHE A 63 5.77 1.42 -3.09
CA PHE A 63 6.45 2.70 -3.18
C PHE A 63 5.89 3.58 -4.28
N TYR A 64 5.99 4.89 -4.07
CA TYR A 64 5.53 5.87 -5.05
C TYR A 64 6.32 5.74 -6.36
N TYR A 65 5.60 5.75 -7.48
CA TYR A 65 6.16 5.72 -8.82
C TYR A 65 5.38 6.70 -9.72
N ASP A 66 6.07 7.68 -10.29
CA ASP A 66 5.52 8.54 -11.33
C ASP A 66 5.76 7.90 -12.70
N ILE A 67 4.69 7.47 -13.37
CA ILE A 67 4.80 6.75 -14.65
C ILE A 67 5.04 7.66 -15.85
N ASP A 68 4.61 8.92 -15.77
CA ASP A 68 4.75 9.87 -16.87
C ASP A 68 6.20 10.39 -16.94
N ASP A 69 6.80 10.66 -15.77
CA ASP A 69 8.19 11.11 -15.66
C ASP A 69 9.21 9.99 -15.44
N ASN A 70 8.76 8.75 -15.19
CA ASN A 70 9.60 7.63 -14.79
C ASN A 70 10.46 7.97 -13.55
N VAL A 71 9.81 8.51 -12.52
CA VAL A 71 10.46 9.01 -11.30
C VAL A 71 10.09 8.16 -10.08
N THR A 72 11.10 7.82 -9.29
CA THR A 72 11.00 7.10 -8.01
C THR A 72 11.90 7.76 -7.00
N THR A 73 11.55 7.73 -5.72
CA THR A 73 12.40 8.33 -4.67
C THR A 73 12.85 7.34 -3.62
N GLU A 74 12.06 6.29 -3.37
CA GLU A 74 12.21 5.39 -2.22
C GLU A 74 13.02 4.14 -2.58
N THR A 75 13.87 3.72 -1.65
CA THR A 75 14.50 2.39 -1.65
C THR A 75 14.45 1.77 -0.26
N LEU A 76 14.34 0.44 -0.21
CA LEU A 76 14.54 -0.36 0.99
C LEU A 76 15.63 -1.37 0.71
N SER A 77 16.64 -1.42 1.58
CA SER A 77 17.80 -2.29 1.42
C SER A 77 18.03 -3.16 2.64
N ILE A 78 18.48 -4.40 2.39
CA ILE A 78 19.07 -5.28 3.39
C ILE A 78 20.56 -5.45 3.07
N LEU A 79 21.42 -5.04 4.00
CA LEU A 79 22.87 -5.03 3.87
C LEU A 79 23.51 -6.19 4.62
N ALA A 80 24.54 -6.80 4.04
CA ALA A 80 25.37 -7.80 4.73
C ALA A 80 26.37 -7.11 5.68
N VAL A 81 25.88 -6.67 6.83
CA VAL A 81 26.64 -6.01 7.91
C VAL A 81 27.01 -7.00 9.03
N PRO A 82 27.97 -6.69 9.92
CA PRO A 82 28.26 -7.53 11.08
C PRO A 82 26.99 -7.83 11.90
N GLY A 83 26.77 -9.12 12.21
CA GLY A 83 25.55 -9.58 12.89
C GLY A 83 24.46 -10.12 11.93
N THR A 84 24.61 -9.91 10.63
CA THR A 84 23.72 -10.47 9.61
C THR A 84 24.06 -11.93 9.34
N GLU A 85 23.24 -12.86 9.84
CA GLU A 85 23.46 -14.31 9.75
C GLU A 85 22.13 -15.08 9.94
N GLY A 86 21.95 -16.17 9.19
CA GLY A 86 20.74 -16.99 9.30
C GLY A 86 19.50 -16.21 8.85
N ASN A 87 18.56 -15.96 9.76
CA ASN A 87 17.37 -15.13 9.54
C ASN A 87 17.45 -13.79 10.31
N VAL A 88 18.63 -13.40 10.79
CA VAL A 88 18.83 -12.16 11.53
C VAL A 88 19.58 -11.16 10.67
N ILE A 89 19.08 -9.93 10.62
CA ILE A 89 19.70 -8.76 10.00
C ILE A 89 20.37 -7.95 11.12
N GLY A 90 21.63 -7.58 10.94
CA GLY A 90 22.40 -6.83 11.95
C GLY A 90 21.91 -5.39 12.13
N GLU A 91 22.40 -4.74 13.20
CA GLU A 91 22.27 -3.27 13.40
C GLU A 91 22.75 -2.52 12.16
N GLY A 92 21.95 -1.55 11.69
CA GLY A 92 22.17 -0.80 10.46
C GLY A 92 22.07 -1.64 9.17
N GLY A 93 21.55 -2.87 9.27
CA GLY A 93 21.40 -3.79 8.16
C GLY A 93 20.13 -3.56 7.34
N ILE A 94 19.12 -2.90 7.89
CA ILE A 94 17.95 -2.40 7.15
C ILE A 94 18.15 -0.91 6.91
N VAL A 95 18.06 -0.50 5.65
CA VAL A 95 18.21 0.91 5.25
C VAL A 95 17.02 1.29 4.37
N TYR A 96 16.17 2.15 4.89
CA TYR A 96 15.21 2.90 4.09
C TYR A 96 15.85 4.22 3.68
N GLU A 97 15.82 4.53 2.39
CA GLU A 97 16.34 5.79 1.86
C GLU A 97 15.31 6.42 0.93
N THR A 98 15.12 7.74 1.05
CA THR A 98 14.32 8.49 0.08
C THR A 98 15.00 9.82 -0.25
N THR A 99 15.02 10.16 -1.54
CA THR A 99 15.67 11.37 -2.06
C THR A 99 14.70 12.17 -2.91
N ILE A 100 14.66 13.49 -2.70
CA ILE A 100 13.84 14.41 -3.48
C ILE A 100 14.13 14.23 -4.98
N GLN A 101 13.07 14.13 -5.77
CA GLN A 101 13.13 14.17 -7.23
C GLN A 101 12.24 15.30 -7.75
N GLN A 102 12.32 15.56 -9.06
CA GLN A 102 11.47 16.52 -9.75
C GLN A 102 10.50 15.77 -10.65
N VAL A 103 9.25 16.20 -10.67
CA VAL A 103 8.22 15.74 -11.62
C VAL A 103 7.60 16.94 -12.31
N ASP A 104 7.16 16.75 -13.54
CA ASP A 104 6.52 17.80 -14.34
C ASP A 104 5.18 18.19 -13.68
N TYR A 105 4.80 19.47 -13.81
CA TYR A 105 3.43 19.87 -13.48
C TYR A 105 2.46 19.27 -14.49
N GLU A 106 1.26 18.89 -14.05
CA GLU A 106 0.19 18.49 -14.98
C GLU A 106 -0.03 19.59 -16.03
N PHE A 107 -0.06 20.86 -15.58
CA PHE A 107 -0.02 22.02 -16.47
C PHE A 107 1.41 22.31 -16.96
N TYR A 108 1.91 21.50 -17.90
CA TYR A 108 3.28 21.63 -18.41
C TYR A 108 3.45 22.80 -19.41
N ARG A 109 3.97 23.94 -18.92
CA ARG A 109 4.36 25.11 -19.73
C ARG A 109 5.68 25.74 -19.24
N PRO A 110 6.84 25.17 -19.59
CA PRO A 110 8.13 25.68 -19.12
C PRO A 110 8.40 27.16 -19.44
N ALA A 111 7.91 27.65 -20.59
CA ALA A 111 8.06 29.05 -20.99
C ALA A 111 7.31 30.04 -20.07
N ALA A 112 6.36 29.56 -19.27
CA ALA A 112 5.59 30.32 -18.31
C ALA A 112 5.98 29.99 -16.85
N GLY A 113 7.12 29.29 -16.63
CA GLY A 113 7.56 28.88 -15.30
C GLY A 113 6.94 27.58 -14.78
N TRP A 114 6.15 26.88 -15.59
CA TRP A 114 5.54 25.60 -15.23
C TRP A 114 6.32 24.44 -15.85
N SER A 115 7.50 24.16 -15.33
CA SER A 115 8.27 22.97 -15.70
C SER A 115 7.96 21.82 -14.76
N ASN A 116 8.45 21.91 -13.52
CA ASN A 116 8.46 20.83 -12.55
C ASN A 116 8.40 21.34 -11.10
N TYR A 117 8.03 20.44 -10.19
CA TYR A 117 8.08 20.64 -8.75
C TYR A 117 8.77 19.48 -8.04
N SER A 118 9.21 19.73 -6.81
CA SER A 118 9.82 18.71 -5.96
C SER A 118 8.81 17.71 -5.43
N LEU A 119 9.20 16.45 -5.41
CA LEU A 119 8.44 15.32 -4.92
C LEU A 119 9.34 14.48 -4.02
N ILE A 120 8.75 13.86 -3.00
CA ILE A 120 9.36 12.75 -2.27
C ILE A 120 8.31 11.73 -1.84
N GLY A 121 8.59 10.45 -2.05
CA GLY A 121 7.88 9.34 -1.44
C GLY A 121 8.37 9.14 0.00
N PHE A 122 7.45 9.02 0.94
CA PHE A 122 7.77 8.75 2.34
C PHE A 122 6.84 7.65 2.87
N PHE A 123 7.42 6.46 3.09
CA PHE A 123 6.73 5.25 3.55
C PHE A 123 5.52 4.86 2.68
N ALA A 124 5.75 4.80 1.36
CA ALA A 124 4.77 4.47 0.32
C ALA A 124 3.70 5.56 0.07
N GLU A 125 3.91 6.79 0.55
CA GLU A 125 3.00 7.91 0.30
C GLU A 125 3.68 9.08 -0.40
N LYS A 126 2.96 9.75 -1.32
CA LYS A 126 3.42 10.97 -2.00
C LYS A 126 3.43 12.15 -1.03
N TYR A 127 4.54 12.88 -0.99
CA TYR A 127 4.69 14.16 -0.30
C TYR A 127 5.42 15.17 -1.18
N ILE A 128 5.23 16.45 -0.87
CA ILE A 128 5.92 17.58 -1.46
C ILE A 128 6.88 18.17 -0.42
N PRO A 129 8.19 18.21 -0.70
CA PRO A 129 9.13 18.98 0.11
C PRO A 129 8.78 20.47 0.00
N ILE A 130 8.49 21.12 1.13
CA ILE A 130 8.16 22.56 1.13
C ILE A 130 9.39 23.43 0.85
N ASN A 131 10.60 22.85 1.01
CA ASN A 131 11.85 23.39 0.53
C ASN A 131 12.51 22.33 -0.38
N PRO A 132 12.83 22.66 -1.64
CA PRO A 132 13.30 21.68 -2.63
C PRO A 132 14.65 21.04 -2.29
N ASP A 133 15.42 21.61 -1.38
CA ASP A 133 16.74 21.12 -0.95
C ASP A 133 16.69 20.38 0.40
N LYS A 134 15.50 20.18 1.00
CA LYS A 134 15.33 19.65 2.36
C LYS A 134 14.24 18.57 2.41
N ALA A 135 14.66 17.31 2.59
CA ALA A 135 13.76 16.17 2.64
C ALA A 135 13.03 16.01 3.98
N ASP A 136 13.37 16.82 4.99
CA ASP A 136 12.81 16.73 6.35
C ASP A 136 11.55 17.57 6.56
N LYS A 137 11.06 18.33 5.56
CA LYS A 137 9.89 19.20 5.72
C LYS A 137 8.91 19.00 4.58
N LEU A 138 7.79 18.37 4.90
CA LEU A 138 6.90 17.75 3.92
C LEU A 138 5.47 18.26 4.06
N ALA A 139 4.76 18.39 2.94
CA ALA A 139 3.33 18.65 2.89
C ALA A 139 2.64 17.68 1.93
N LYS A 140 1.33 17.48 2.09
CA LYS A 140 0.54 16.73 1.11
C LYS A 140 0.23 17.59 -0.12
N LEU A 141 0.21 16.97 -1.29
CA LEU A 141 -0.31 17.60 -2.50
C LEU A 141 -1.84 17.57 -2.46
N VAL A 142 -2.48 18.73 -2.56
CA VAL A 142 -3.95 18.84 -2.62
C VAL A 142 -4.41 18.81 -4.08
N LEU A 143 -3.71 19.52 -4.95
CA LEU A 143 -4.10 19.69 -6.35
C LEU A 143 -2.88 19.88 -7.25
N ASP A 144 -2.89 19.24 -8.41
CA ASP A 144 -2.01 19.49 -9.56
C ASP A 144 -2.86 19.24 -10.81
N SER A 145 -3.18 20.30 -11.58
CA SER A 145 -4.22 20.22 -12.60
C SER A 145 -4.02 21.21 -13.75
N ASP A 146 -4.24 20.73 -14.97
CA ASP A 146 -4.31 21.52 -16.20
C ASP A 146 -5.75 21.83 -16.66
N ASP A 147 -6.75 21.46 -15.85
CA ASP A 147 -8.16 21.63 -16.18
C ASP A 147 -8.56 23.11 -16.28
N LYS A 148 -9.60 23.35 -17.08
CA LYS A 148 -10.16 24.69 -17.31
C LYS A 148 -11.30 25.01 -16.35
N TYR A 149 -11.07 25.99 -15.50
CA TYR A 149 -12.08 26.52 -14.59
C TYR A 149 -12.51 27.92 -15.00
N THR A 150 -13.78 28.26 -14.77
CA THR A 150 -14.30 29.61 -15.00
C THR A 150 -14.89 30.13 -13.70
N ILE A 151 -14.35 31.24 -13.21
CA ILE A 151 -14.75 31.87 -11.94
C ILE A 151 -15.42 33.20 -12.30
N ARG A 152 -16.68 33.37 -11.91
CA ARG A 152 -17.36 34.67 -12.03
C ARG A 152 -16.96 35.56 -10.86
N THR A 153 -16.91 36.87 -11.09
CA THR A 153 -16.58 37.81 -10.00
C THR A 153 -17.53 37.66 -8.81
N GLY A 154 -17.00 37.44 -7.61
CA GLY A 154 -17.75 37.19 -6.38
C GLY A 154 -18.10 35.73 -6.12
N GLU A 155 -17.71 34.80 -7.00
CA GLU A 155 -17.83 33.35 -6.80
C GLU A 155 -16.47 32.75 -6.41
N GLN A 156 -16.52 31.69 -5.61
CA GLN A 156 -15.35 30.93 -5.17
C GLN A 156 -15.22 29.64 -5.97
N LEU A 157 -13.98 29.28 -6.32
CA LEU A 157 -13.59 27.96 -6.76
C LEU A 157 -13.01 27.21 -5.56
N ASP A 158 -13.69 26.15 -5.14
CA ASP A 158 -13.20 25.21 -4.13
C ASP A 158 -12.07 24.36 -4.73
N LEU A 159 -10.91 24.36 -4.07
CA LEU A 159 -9.72 23.62 -4.46
C LEU A 159 -9.55 22.31 -3.68
N GLY A 160 -10.44 22.02 -2.71
CA GLY A 160 -10.34 20.89 -1.82
C GLY A 160 -9.77 21.25 -0.44
N GLU A 161 -10.04 20.41 0.55
CA GLU A 161 -9.51 20.54 1.92
C GLU A 161 -9.71 21.91 2.58
N GLY A 162 -10.76 22.64 2.19
CA GLY A 162 -11.06 23.98 2.71
C GLY A 162 -10.30 25.13 2.04
N TYR A 163 -9.47 24.85 1.04
CA TYR A 163 -8.81 25.85 0.22
C TYR A 163 -9.72 26.35 -0.89
N ALA A 164 -9.71 27.66 -1.17
CA ALA A 164 -10.49 28.23 -2.25
C ALA A 164 -9.86 29.51 -2.81
N ILE A 165 -10.09 29.78 -4.11
CA ILE A 165 -9.77 31.06 -4.75
C ILE A 165 -11.04 31.79 -5.19
N GLU A 166 -11.10 33.10 -4.98
CA GLU A 166 -12.19 33.98 -5.41
C GLU A 166 -11.69 34.99 -6.45
N ALA A 167 -12.40 35.14 -7.57
CA ALA A 167 -12.20 36.29 -8.43
C ALA A 167 -12.93 37.50 -7.84
N LYS A 168 -12.22 38.41 -7.16
CA LYS A 168 -12.84 39.59 -6.54
C LYS A 168 -13.36 40.55 -7.58
N GLN A 169 -12.50 40.92 -8.54
CA GLN A 169 -12.81 41.93 -9.55
C GLN A 169 -12.04 41.67 -10.85
N VAL A 170 -12.60 42.13 -11.97
CA VAL A 170 -11.89 42.27 -13.25
C VAL A 170 -11.84 43.75 -13.58
N ASP A 171 -10.71 44.22 -14.09
CA ASP A 171 -10.54 45.63 -14.43
C ASP A 171 -11.43 46.07 -15.61
N VAL A 172 -11.54 47.38 -15.81
CA VAL A 172 -12.45 48.00 -16.80
C VAL A 172 -12.07 47.74 -18.26
N ASP A 173 -10.85 47.28 -18.49
CA ASP A 173 -10.33 46.97 -19.82
C ASP A 173 -10.43 45.45 -20.12
N GLY A 174 -10.70 44.61 -19.12
CA GLY A 174 -10.75 43.16 -19.27
C GLY A 174 -9.36 42.57 -19.52
N GLU A 175 -8.36 43.10 -18.84
CA GLU A 175 -6.95 42.74 -18.99
C GLU A 175 -6.33 42.29 -17.67
N LYS A 176 -7.01 42.50 -16.53
CA LYS A 176 -6.54 42.12 -15.19
C LYS A 176 -7.65 41.52 -14.34
N VAL A 177 -7.29 40.59 -13.47
CA VAL A 177 -8.15 40.03 -12.42
C VAL A 177 -7.49 40.19 -11.06
N TRP A 178 -8.27 40.55 -10.05
CA TRP A 178 -7.87 40.49 -8.65
C TRP A 178 -8.38 39.17 -8.05
N LEU A 179 -7.45 38.29 -7.68
CA LEU A 179 -7.72 37.01 -7.04
C LEU A 179 -7.45 37.10 -5.53
N GLU A 180 -8.22 36.36 -4.74
CA GLU A 180 -8.04 36.20 -3.29
C GLU A 180 -8.00 34.70 -2.97
N PHE A 181 -7.02 34.27 -2.18
CA PHE A 181 -6.84 32.89 -1.73
C PHE A 181 -7.24 32.79 -0.26
N THR A 182 -7.99 31.74 0.05
CA THR A 182 -8.56 31.52 1.39
C THR A 182 -8.39 30.08 1.84
N LYS A 183 -8.29 29.89 3.16
CA LYS A 183 -8.35 28.59 3.84
C LYS A 183 -9.43 28.66 4.89
N ASP A 184 -10.40 27.75 4.81
CA ASP A 184 -11.57 27.68 5.69
C ASP A 184 -12.36 29.00 5.75
N GLY A 185 -12.34 29.75 4.64
CA GLY A 185 -12.98 31.06 4.51
C GLY A 185 -12.19 32.23 5.12
N GLU A 186 -11.04 31.98 5.74
CA GLU A 186 -10.13 33.01 6.23
C GLU A 186 -9.17 33.45 5.12
N PHE A 187 -8.86 34.74 5.09
CA PHE A 187 -7.95 35.35 4.13
C PHE A 187 -6.52 34.82 4.32
N VAL A 188 -5.87 34.42 3.22
CA VAL A 188 -4.46 34.03 3.20
C VAL A 188 -3.63 35.07 2.43
N ASP A 189 -3.94 35.28 1.16
CA ASP A 189 -3.23 36.22 0.28
C ASP A 189 -4.11 36.71 -0.88
N ASP A 190 -3.72 37.79 -1.54
CA ASP A 190 -4.39 38.33 -2.73
C ASP A 190 -3.43 38.99 -3.73
N GLU A 191 -3.75 38.88 -5.02
CA GLU A 191 -2.91 39.48 -6.06
C GLU A 191 -3.71 39.93 -7.30
N ILE A 192 -3.21 40.98 -7.97
CA ILE A 192 -3.74 41.48 -9.24
C ILE A 192 -2.93 40.93 -10.40
N ILE A 193 -3.50 39.96 -11.10
CA ILE A 193 -2.86 39.29 -12.24
C ILE A 193 -3.26 39.95 -13.55
N SER A 194 -2.25 40.23 -14.38
CA SER A 194 -2.42 40.74 -15.73
C SER A 194 -2.39 39.61 -16.73
N VAL A 195 -3.30 39.62 -17.71
CA VAL A 195 -3.36 38.63 -18.80
C VAL A 195 -2.99 39.19 -20.17
N VAL A 196 -2.38 40.38 -20.21
CA VAL A 196 -1.92 41.01 -21.45
C VAL A 196 -0.75 40.25 -22.05
N SER A 197 -0.63 40.27 -23.37
CA SER A 197 0.49 39.60 -24.05
C SER A 197 1.84 40.06 -23.51
N GLY A 198 2.63 39.12 -22.96
CA GLY A 198 3.97 39.37 -22.42
C GLY A 198 4.03 39.73 -20.94
N SER A 199 2.91 39.73 -20.21
CA SER A 199 2.94 39.64 -18.75
C SER A 199 3.16 38.20 -18.29
N ASP A 200 3.57 38.06 -17.02
CA ASP A 200 3.42 36.82 -16.31
C ASP A 200 1.96 36.70 -15.86
N ASN A 201 1.32 35.59 -16.24
CA ASN A 201 -0.07 35.31 -15.94
C ASN A 201 -0.19 34.29 -14.79
N THR A 202 0.93 33.98 -14.13
CA THR A 202 0.98 33.09 -12.98
C THR A 202 0.98 33.91 -11.69
N TRP A 203 0.17 33.50 -10.73
CA TRP A 203 0.26 33.91 -9.34
C TRP A 203 0.92 32.79 -8.55
N GLU A 204 1.97 33.13 -7.79
CA GLU A 204 2.58 32.24 -6.80
C GLU A 204 2.32 32.84 -5.43
N VAL A 205 1.69 32.07 -4.54
CA VAL A 205 1.51 32.46 -3.14
C VAL A 205 2.71 31.93 -2.36
N GLU A 206 3.55 32.84 -1.90
CA GLU A 206 4.70 32.56 -1.05
C GLU A 206 4.33 32.92 0.40
N LEU A 207 4.52 31.98 1.32
CA LEU A 207 4.24 32.17 2.74
C LEU A 207 5.50 31.93 3.58
N ASP A 208 5.60 32.71 4.66
CA ASP A 208 6.67 32.62 5.65
C ASP A 208 6.27 31.77 6.86
N ASP A 209 7.26 31.41 7.69
CA ASP A 209 7.07 30.70 8.96
C ASP A 209 6.36 29.33 8.86
N ILE A 210 6.48 28.61 7.73
CA ILE A 210 5.93 27.25 7.58
C ILE A 210 7.02 26.24 7.94
N GLN A 211 6.88 25.58 9.08
CA GLN A 211 7.87 24.62 9.61
C GLN A 211 9.30 25.19 9.64
N ASP A 212 9.47 26.45 10.04
CA ASP A 212 10.74 27.19 10.03
C ASP A 212 11.36 27.42 8.63
N GLU A 213 10.56 27.42 7.57
CA GLU A 213 10.94 27.89 6.23
C GLU A 213 10.17 29.15 5.84
N ASP A 214 10.85 30.03 5.11
CA ASP A 214 10.33 31.26 4.53
C ASP A 214 10.26 31.14 3.00
N ASP A 215 9.53 32.05 2.35
CA ASP A 215 9.35 32.07 0.88
C ASP A 215 8.83 30.72 0.30
N VAL A 216 7.96 30.02 1.05
CA VAL A 216 7.42 28.71 0.63
C VAL A 216 6.28 28.92 -0.37
N VAL A 217 6.46 28.45 -1.61
CA VAL A 217 5.39 28.45 -2.62
C VAL A 217 4.34 27.42 -2.25
N VAL A 218 3.16 27.87 -1.83
CA VAL A 218 2.06 26.98 -1.38
C VAL A 218 0.96 26.80 -2.43
N LEU A 219 0.79 27.78 -3.32
CA LEU A 219 -0.21 27.78 -4.40
C LEU A 219 0.40 28.41 -5.65
N ARG A 220 0.13 27.79 -6.80
CA ARG A 220 0.36 28.39 -8.13
C ARG A 220 -0.95 28.42 -8.91
N VAL A 221 -1.26 29.55 -9.53
CA VAL A 221 -2.47 29.74 -10.34
C VAL A 221 -2.10 30.41 -11.65
N HIS A 222 -2.35 29.74 -12.78
CA HIS A 222 -2.20 30.35 -14.09
C HIS A 222 -3.55 30.83 -14.63
N VAL A 223 -3.64 32.13 -14.92
CA VAL A 223 -4.83 32.77 -15.49
C VAL A 223 -4.72 32.78 -17.01
N ASN A 224 -5.50 31.92 -17.67
CA ASN A 224 -5.49 31.83 -19.13
C ASN A 224 -6.01 33.11 -19.80
N GLN A 225 -7.16 33.62 -19.34
CA GLN A 225 -7.76 34.84 -19.87
C GLN A 225 -8.82 35.40 -18.90
N VAL A 226 -9.17 36.66 -19.08
CA VAL A 226 -10.32 37.29 -18.42
C VAL A 226 -11.30 37.78 -19.48
N PHE A 227 -12.58 37.77 -19.14
CA PHE A 227 -13.63 38.29 -20.01
C PHE A 227 -14.50 39.27 -19.25
N GLN A 228 -14.62 40.48 -19.79
CA GLN A 228 -15.50 41.50 -19.28
C GLN A 228 -16.76 41.60 -20.14
N GLY A 229 -17.83 41.01 -19.65
CA GLY A 229 -19.16 41.08 -20.26
C GLY A 229 -19.94 42.31 -19.81
N ALA A 230 -21.07 42.56 -20.48
CA ALA A 230 -21.98 43.66 -20.13
C ALA A 230 -22.69 43.48 -18.78
N VAL A 231 -22.75 42.25 -18.28
CA VAL A 231 -23.41 41.88 -17.02
C VAL A 231 -22.44 41.14 -16.11
N ASP A 232 -21.64 40.23 -16.67
CA ASP A 232 -20.75 39.36 -15.92
C ASP A 232 -19.30 39.53 -16.35
N SER A 233 -18.42 39.61 -15.37
CA SER A 233 -16.99 39.45 -15.55
C SER A 233 -16.57 38.07 -15.06
N ILE A 234 -15.72 37.39 -15.82
CA ILE A 234 -15.22 36.06 -15.50
C ILE A 234 -13.70 35.99 -15.68
N ALA A 235 -13.04 35.17 -14.88
CA ALA A 235 -11.66 34.75 -15.06
C ALA A 235 -11.64 33.27 -15.44
N GLN A 236 -10.83 32.91 -16.43
CA GLN A 236 -10.59 31.52 -16.79
C GLN A 236 -9.22 31.10 -16.27
N ILE A 237 -9.22 30.08 -15.42
CA ILE A 237 -8.03 29.45 -14.86
C ILE A 237 -7.73 28.18 -15.66
N GLU A 238 -6.45 27.93 -15.93
CA GLU A 238 -5.93 26.73 -16.59
C GLU A 238 -4.51 26.54 -16.08
N GLY A 239 -4.31 25.62 -15.13
CA GLY A 239 -3.07 25.50 -14.35
C GLY A 239 -3.28 25.87 -12.89
N LEU A 240 -3.35 24.84 -12.03
CA LEU A 240 -3.48 24.93 -10.59
C LEU A 240 -2.53 23.94 -9.93
N TRP A 241 -1.79 24.39 -8.92
CA TRP A 241 -0.98 23.53 -8.07
C TRP A 241 -1.07 24.02 -6.63
N LEU A 242 -1.32 23.12 -5.67
CA LEU A 242 -1.57 23.45 -4.27
C LEU A 242 -1.07 22.35 -3.33
N ILE A 243 -0.38 22.75 -2.27
CA ILE A 243 -0.04 21.89 -1.13
C ILE A 243 -0.85 22.23 0.11
N ASP A 244 -1.11 21.24 0.96
CA ASP A 244 -1.69 21.43 2.29
C ASP A 244 -0.62 21.92 3.26
N TYR A 245 -0.24 23.18 3.09
CA TYR A 245 0.77 23.82 3.92
C TYR A 245 0.35 23.94 5.39
N THR A 246 -0.96 23.85 5.69
CA THR A 246 -1.47 23.97 7.06
C THR A 246 -1.19 22.72 7.91
N ASN A 247 -1.06 21.57 7.26
CA ASN A 247 -0.68 20.31 7.88
C ASN A 247 0.73 19.86 7.45
N ALA A 248 1.59 20.78 7.03
CA ALA A 248 2.99 20.48 6.78
C ALA A 248 3.64 19.90 8.05
N MET A 249 4.51 18.92 7.87
CA MET A 249 5.21 18.19 8.94
C MET A 249 6.72 18.39 8.82
N LYS A 250 7.41 18.15 9.93
CA LYS A 250 8.86 18.15 10.01
C LYS A 250 9.33 16.83 10.61
N ILE A 251 10.35 16.24 10.01
CA ILE A 251 11.03 15.04 10.48
C ILE A 251 12.27 15.48 11.24
N GLU A 252 12.44 14.98 12.46
CA GLU A 252 13.59 15.27 13.31
C GLU A 252 14.54 14.07 13.38
N SER A 253 15.81 14.31 13.72
CA SER A 253 16.82 13.24 13.77
C SER A 253 16.62 12.27 14.96
N ASP A 254 15.75 12.62 15.90
CA ASP A 254 15.32 11.80 17.03
C ASP A 254 13.91 11.21 16.85
N ASP A 255 13.30 11.35 15.66
CA ASP A 255 12.10 10.59 15.32
C ASP A 255 12.43 9.10 15.16
N GLU A 256 11.49 8.25 15.56
CA GLU A 256 11.57 6.79 15.47
C GLU A 256 10.34 6.26 14.71
N PHE A 257 10.57 5.41 13.71
CA PHE A 257 9.52 4.83 12.87
C PHE A 257 9.55 3.30 12.97
N GLY A 258 8.85 2.75 13.96
CA GLY A 258 8.85 1.29 14.20
C GLY A 258 10.26 0.77 14.52
N ASN A 259 10.74 -0.18 13.71
CA ASN A 259 12.10 -0.72 13.82
C ASN A 259 13.14 0.08 12.99
N LEU A 260 12.73 1.18 12.34
CA LEU A 260 13.62 2.15 11.71
C LEU A 260 13.70 3.41 12.58
N ASP A 261 14.67 3.42 13.47
CA ASP A 261 14.77 4.32 14.63
C ASP A 261 16.04 5.20 14.61
N ASN A 262 16.84 5.15 13.54
CA ASN A 262 18.02 6.00 13.36
C ASN A 262 17.90 6.88 12.12
N VAL A 263 17.31 8.05 12.29
CA VAL A 263 17.07 9.03 11.21
C VAL A 263 18.32 9.87 10.93
N LYS A 264 18.73 9.91 9.66
CA LYS A 264 19.79 10.80 9.16
C LYS A 264 19.24 11.69 8.05
N ILE A 265 19.32 13.00 8.29
CA ILE A 265 18.88 14.04 7.36
C ILE A 265 20.11 14.62 6.64
N ASN A 266 20.18 14.44 5.33
CA ASN A 266 21.31 14.87 4.50
C ASN A 266 20.83 15.76 3.34
N GLY A 267 20.31 16.94 3.65
CA GLY A 267 19.78 17.86 2.63
C GLY A 267 18.54 17.25 1.96
N ASP A 268 18.66 16.90 0.69
CA ASP A 268 17.59 16.33 -0.15
C ASP A 268 17.32 14.85 0.08
N THR A 269 18.03 14.20 1.02
CA THR A 269 17.96 12.76 1.26
C THR A 269 17.72 12.45 2.73
N LEU A 270 16.76 11.57 3.00
CA LEU A 270 16.57 10.91 4.29
C LEU A 270 17.09 9.48 4.21
N THR A 271 17.87 9.07 5.23
CA THR A 271 18.27 7.68 5.43
C THR A 271 17.84 7.26 6.83
N ILE A 272 17.04 6.20 6.95
CA ILE A 272 16.56 5.68 8.22
C ILE A 272 16.98 4.22 8.36
N THR A 273 17.65 3.89 9.45
CA THR A 273 18.18 2.53 9.69
C THR A 273 17.72 1.98 11.03
N ASN A 274 17.77 0.66 11.19
CA ASN A 274 17.54 -0.01 12.47
C ASN A 274 18.76 0.12 13.41
N GLU A 275 18.57 0.47 14.68
CA GLU A 275 19.61 0.49 15.73
C GLU A 275 19.83 -0.89 16.36
N ASP A 276 18.81 -1.75 16.37
CA ASP A 276 18.88 -3.11 16.91
C ASP A 276 18.81 -4.17 15.81
N THR A 277 19.18 -5.42 16.13
CA THR A 277 19.04 -6.54 15.18
C THR A 277 17.58 -6.82 14.86
N PHE A 278 17.29 -7.12 13.60
CA PHE A 278 15.95 -7.48 13.13
C PHE A 278 15.89 -8.97 12.78
N THR A 279 14.90 -9.71 13.27
CA THR A 279 14.77 -11.15 12.99
C THR A 279 13.62 -11.38 12.02
N LEU A 280 13.88 -12.03 10.89
CA LEU A 280 12.86 -12.57 10.00
C LEU A 280 12.30 -13.85 10.62
N THR A 281 11.40 -13.70 11.60
CA THR A 281 10.73 -14.82 12.26
C THR A 281 9.91 -15.58 11.22
N ARG A 282 10.04 -16.90 11.18
CA ARG A 282 9.27 -17.74 10.25
C ARG A 282 7.81 -17.75 10.66
N ASP A 283 6.92 -17.84 9.68
CA ASP A 283 5.47 -17.82 9.88
C ASP A 283 5.02 -16.54 10.60
N ASP A 284 5.60 -15.40 10.21
CA ASP A 284 5.34 -14.13 10.88
C ASP A 284 5.39 -12.94 9.92
N GLU A 285 4.76 -11.86 10.38
CA GLU A 285 4.73 -10.54 9.76
C GLU A 285 5.40 -9.53 10.71
N GLU A 286 6.65 -9.18 10.41
CA GLU A 286 7.46 -8.33 11.28
C GLU A 286 7.47 -6.89 10.75
N GLU A 287 6.98 -5.93 11.55
CA GLU A 287 6.87 -4.53 11.14
C GLU A 287 8.25 -3.91 10.93
N ILE A 288 8.48 -3.28 9.79
CA ILE A 288 9.67 -2.48 9.50
C ILE A 288 9.43 -1.06 10.05
N ALA A 289 8.44 -0.36 9.50
CA ALA A 289 8.09 1.03 9.82
C ALA A 289 6.79 1.43 9.12
N GLU A 290 5.93 2.19 9.80
CA GLU A 290 4.79 2.90 9.18
C GLU A 290 3.95 2.04 8.23
N GLY A 291 3.58 0.83 8.67
CA GLY A 291 2.77 -0.10 7.87
C GLY A 291 3.54 -0.90 6.81
N LEU A 292 4.86 -0.74 6.70
CA LEU A 292 5.74 -1.64 5.96
C LEU A 292 6.15 -2.80 6.85
N PHE A 293 6.15 -4.03 6.32
CA PHE A 293 6.53 -5.25 7.04
C PHE A 293 7.39 -6.16 6.17
N PHE A 294 8.09 -7.10 6.80
CA PHE A 294 8.53 -8.32 6.14
C PHE A 294 7.60 -9.47 6.50
N LYS A 295 7.10 -10.17 5.49
CA LYS A 295 6.34 -11.41 5.65
C LYS A 295 7.21 -12.60 5.31
N THR A 296 7.32 -13.55 6.24
CA THR A 296 8.26 -14.68 6.12
C THR A 296 7.50 -16.00 6.15
N ALA A 297 7.79 -16.87 5.18
CA ALA A 297 7.18 -18.18 5.04
C ALA A 297 7.40 -19.10 6.25
N ASP A 298 6.44 -20.00 6.52
CA ASP A 298 6.66 -21.18 7.36
C ASP A 298 7.46 -22.27 6.61
N ASP A 299 8.73 -22.00 6.30
CA ASP A 299 9.64 -23.01 5.75
C ASP A 299 10.90 -23.16 6.61
N THR A 300 10.99 -24.26 7.36
CA THR A 300 12.17 -24.55 8.19
C THR A 300 13.45 -24.90 7.40
N ARG A 301 13.34 -25.15 6.09
CA ARG A 301 14.45 -25.57 5.22
C ARG A 301 15.05 -24.43 4.41
N ALA A 302 14.29 -23.36 4.25
CA ALA A 302 14.69 -22.15 3.53
C ALA A 302 14.45 -20.91 4.40
N LEU A 303 14.83 -19.76 3.88
CA LEU A 303 14.36 -18.46 4.28
C LEU A 303 13.68 -17.87 3.05
N ARG A 304 12.38 -17.63 3.13
CA ARG A 304 11.61 -17.02 2.05
C ARG A 304 10.77 -15.89 2.60
N PHE A 305 10.90 -14.71 2.03
CA PHE A 305 10.21 -13.53 2.51
C PHE A 305 10.02 -12.49 1.40
N TYR A 306 9.16 -11.52 1.65
CA TYR A 306 9.04 -10.28 0.87
C TYR A 306 8.74 -9.10 1.79
N ALA A 307 9.06 -7.90 1.32
CA ALA A 307 8.54 -6.68 1.93
C ALA A 307 7.08 -6.48 1.49
N MET A 308 6.24 -5.89 2.34
CA MET A 308 4.86 -5.56 2.02
C MET A 308 4.43 -4.25 2.67
N LYS A 309 3.39 -3.59 2.12
CA LYS A 309 2.65 -2.49 2.76
C LYS A 309 1.25 -2.97 3.09
N GLN A 310 0.84 -2.79 4.35
CA GLN A 310 -0.52 -3.07 4.79
C GLN A 310 -1.35 -1.79 4.70
N ILE A 311 -2.57 -1.93 4.17
CA ILE A 311 -3.57 -0.88 4.10
C ILE A 311 -4.82 -1.39 4.81
N THR A 312 -5.19 -0.70 5.88
CA THR A 312 -6.38 -1.02 6.70
C THR A 312 -7.59 -0.17 6.34
N GLU A 313 -7.36 0.89 5.57
CA GLU A 313 -8.39 1.87 5.28
C GLU A 313 -9.34 1.36 4.19
N PRO A 314 -10.65 1.61 4.33
CA PRO A 314 -11.60 1.18 3.33
C PRO A 314 -11.48 2.06 2.09
N GLY A 315 -11.40 1.44 0.92
CA GLY A 315 -11.24 2.16 -0.32
C GLY A 315 -11.06 1.26 -1.53
N THR A 316 -10.87 1.89 -2.68
CA THR A 316 -10.37 1.23 -3.88
C THR A 316 -8.90 1.60 -4.00
N TYR A 317 -8.05 0.58 -4.11
CA TYR A 317 -6.60 0.75 -4.19
C TYR A 317 -6.09 0.13 -5.49
N GLU A 318 -5.04 0.74 -6.03
CA GLU A 318 -4.32 0.20 -7.18
C GLU A 318 -3.14 -0.63 -6.69
N ILE A 319 -3.00 -1.84 -7.23
CA ILE A 319 -1.82 -2.68 -7.05
C ILE A 319 -1.19 -2.82 -8.42
N ARG A 320 -0.02 -2.19 -8.64
CA ARG A 320 0.69 -2.27 -9.91
C ARG A 320 1.56 -3.52 -10.02
N GLY A 321 1.93 -3.88 -11.25
CA GLY A 321 3.06 -4.76 -11.52
C GLY A 321 4.36 -3.99 -11.73
N GLU A 322 5.45 -4.71 -11.93
CA GLU A 322 6.74 -4.16 -12.34
C GLU A 322 6.60 -3.35 -13.63
N VAL A 323 7.30 -2.23 -13.70
CA VAL A 323 7.28 -1.34 -14.85
C VAL A 323 8.01 -1.99 -16.02
N ALA A 324 7.37 -1.99 -17.19
CA ALA A 324 7.86 -2.71 -18.36
C ALA A 324 8.35 -1.78 -19.48
N GLU A 325 9.48 -2.13 -20.10
CA GLU A 325 9.93 -1.54 -21.36
C GLU A 325 9.86 -2.58 -22.50
N GLY A 326 8.86 -2.43 -23.39
CA GLY A 326 8.69 -3.32 -24.54
C GLY A 326 7.91 -4.61 -24.21
N ASP A 327 8.23 -5.70 -24.91
CA ASP A 327 7.60 -7.01 -24.67
C ASP A 327 7.97 -7.48 -23.25
N PHE A 328 6.97 -7.90 -22.47
CA PHE A 328 7.13 -8.15 -21.05
C PHE A 328 6.21 -9.26 -20.54
N SER A 329 6.59 -9.88 -19.43
CA SER A 329 5.83 -10.92 -18.74
C SER A 329 5.73 -10.60 -17.26
N TRP A 330 4.50 -10.55 -16.78
CA TRP A 330 4.19 -10.48 -15.36
C TRP A 330 3.80 -11.86 -14.86
N ASP A 331 4.30 -12.23 -13.69
CA ASP A 331 3.84 -13.34 -12.87
C ASP A 331 3.76 -12.88 -11.40
N ALA A 332 3.47 -13.77 -10.46
CA ALA A 332 3.30 -13.35 -9.07
C ALA A 332 4.60 -12.84 -8.40
N THR A 333 5.77 -13.06 -8.99
CA THR A 333 7.04 -12.58 -8.45
C THR A 333 7.28 -11.10 -8.71
N ASN A 334 6.63 -10.54 -9.74
CA ASN A 334 6.78 -9.14 -10.14
C ASN A 334 5.46 -8.41 -10.39
N PHE A 335 4.31 -9.07 -10.15
CA PHE A 335 3.02 -8.42 -10.10
C PHE A 335 2.27 -8.81 -8.84
N ALA A 336 2.29 -7.90 -7.85
CA ALA A 336 1.72 -8.07 -6.53
C ALA A 336 0.20 -8.34 -6.52
N GLY A 337 -0.49 -8.02 -7.62
CA GLY A 337 -1.92 -8.34 -7.77
C GLY A 337 -2.18 -9.84 -7.93
N PHE A 338 -1.26 -10.62 -8.49
CA PHE A 338 -1.50 -12.06 -8.67
C PHE A 338 -1.42 -12.84 -7.37
N PHE A 339 -2.19 -13.93 -7.30
CA PHE A 339 -2.14 -14.86 -6.18
C PHE A 339 -0.73 -15.43 -5.99
N TYR A 340 -0.28 -15.46 -4.73
CA TYR A 340 0.97 -16.08 -4.32
C TYR A 340 0.82 -16.71 -2.93
N ASP A 341 1.12 -18.01 -2.84
CA ASP A 341 1.28 -18.71 -1.58
C ASP A 341 2.75 -18.65 -1.14
N VAL A 342 3.00 -17.93 -0.04
CA VAL A 342 4.35 -17.74 0.49
C VAL A 342 4.88 -18.98 1.19
N ASN A 343 4.04 -19.87 1.71
CA ASN A 343 4.44 -21.06 2.46
C ASN A 343 4.89 -22.19 1.52
N ASP A 344 4.25 -22.31 0.36
CA ASP A 344 4.57 -23.32 -0.64
C ASP A 344 5.38 -22.82 -1.84
N ASP A 345 5.62 -21.51 -1.93
CA ASP A 345 6.27 -20.88 -3.09
C ASP A 345 5.49 -21.13 -4.39
N VAL A 346 4.16 -20.96 -4.31
CA VAL A 346 3.23 -21.30 -5.39
C VAL A 346 2.59 -20.05 -5.96
N SER A 347 2.65 -19.93 -7.29
CA SER A 347 1.87 -18.98 -8.07
C SER A 347 1.21 -19.69 -9.25
N THR A 348 0.18 -19.06 -9.81
CA THR A 348 -0.65 -19.71 -10.83
C THR A 348 -0.87 -18.87 -12.07
N GLU A 349 -0.76 -17.54 -11.95
CA GLU A 349 -1.13 -16.56 -12.96
C GLU A 349 0.08 -15.98 -13.69
N SER A 350 -0.10 -15.66 -14.97
CA SER A 350 0.81 -14.83 -15.75
C SER A 350 0.05 -13.94 -16.73
N LEU A 351 0.63 -12.78 -17.05
CA LEU A 351 0.16 -11.87 -18.09
C LEU A 351 1.33 -11.49 -18.99
N THR A 352 1.18 -11.68 -20.29
CA THR A 352 2.26 -11.42 -21.26
C THR A 352 1.83 -10.43 -22.32
N VAL A 353 2.74 -9.53 -22.66
CA VAL A 353 2.67 -8.60 -23.80
C VAL A 353 3.79 -8.95 -24.77
N THR A 354 3.43 -9.26 -26.01
CA THR A 354 4.38 -9.63 -27.06
C THR A 354 4.08 -8.96 -28.40
N GLY A 355 5.12 -8.73 -29.19
CA GLY A 355 4.99 -8.23 -30.56
C GLY A 355 4.76 -6.72 -30.67
N LEU A 356 5.16 -5.92 -29.68
CA LEU A 356 5.03 -4.45 -29.74
C LEU A 356 5.84 -3.82 -30.87
N ASN A 357 6.96 -4.44 -31.26
CA ASN A 357 7.85 -3.96 -32.34
C ASN A 357 8.27 -2.48 -32.19
N GLY A 358 8.42 -2.00 -30.95
CA GLY A 358 8.75 -0.60 -30.63
C GLY A 358 7.61 0.40 -30.80
N GLY A 359 6.38 -0.08 -31.06
CA GLY A 359 5.15 0.73 -31.04
C GLY A 359 4.35 0.50 -29.75
N ASN A 360 3.15 1.10 -29.71
CA ASN A 360 2.22 1.04 -28.57
C ASN A 360 0.94 0.23 -28.89
N VAL A 361 0.95 -0.58 -29.96
CA VAL A 361 -0.20 -1.38 -30.39
C VAL A 361 0.15 -2.85 -30.24
N ILE A 362 -0.52 -3.53 -29.31
CA ILE A 362 -0.37 -4.98 -29.12
C ILE A 362 -1.13 -5.70 -30.25
N PRO A 363 -0.48 -6.61 -31.00
CA PRO A 363 -1.13 -7.36 -32.07
C PRO A 363 -2.15 -8.39 -31.53
N GLU A 364 -3.02 -8.90 -32.40
CA GLU A 364 -3.94 -9.98 -32.07
C GLU A 364 -3.17 -11.20 -31.51
N GLY A 365 -3.60 -11.68 -30.33
CA GLY A 365 -2.93 -12.76 -29.60
C GLY A 365 -1.65 -12.35 -28.86
N GLY A 366 -1.24 -11.07 -28.93
CA GLY A 366 -0.05 -10.54 -28.25
C GLY A 366 -0.27 -10.18 -26.78
N LEU A 367 -1.52 -10.15 -26.30
CA LEU A 367 -1.89 -9.98 -24.88
C LEU A 367 -2.51 -11.28 -24.37
N VAL A 368 -1.80 -11.99 -23.48
CA VAL A 368 -2.25 -13.31 -22.99
C VAL A 368 -2.19 -13.35 -21.48
N TYR A 369 -3.35 -13.57 -20.86
CA TYR A 369 -3.47 -13.98 -19.46
C TYR A 369 -3.61 -15.51 -19.40
N GLU A 370 -2.80 -16.17 -18.59
CA GLU A 370 -2.82 -17.61 -18.38
C GLU A 370 -2.84 -17.91 -16.88
N THR A 371 -3.63 -18.90 -16.48
CA THR A 371 -3.63 -19.43 -15.12
C THR A 371 -3.62 -20.95 -15.11
N THR A 372 -2.84 -21.55 -14.22
CA THR A 372 -2.66 -23.00 -14.11
C THR A 372 -2.85 -23.47 -12.68
N ILE A 373 -3.64 -24.53 -12.49
CA ILE A 373 -3.84 -25.16 -11.17
C ILE A 373 -2.50 -25.61 -10.60
N GLN A 374 -2.25 -25.25 -9.35
CA GLN A 374 -1.14 -25.76 -8.54
C GLN A 374 -1.70 -26.41 -7.28
N MET A 375 -0.82 -27.09 -6.54
CA MET A 375 -1.16 -27.73 -5.27
C MET A 375 -0.40 -27.00 -4.16
N VAL A 376 -1.09 -26.71 -3.08
CA VAL A 376 -0.53 -26.15 -1.83
C VAL A 376 -0.83 -27.11 -0.68
N ASP A 377 0.03 -27.11 0.32
CA ASP A 377 -0.16 -27.88 1.54
C ASP A 377 -1.39 -27.36 2.29
N TYR A 378 -2.10 -28.25 3.01
CA TYR A 378 -3.08 -27.79 3.99
C TYR A 378 -2.37 -27.09 5.14
N GLU A 379 -3.00 -26.05 5.70
CA GLU A 379 -2.53 -25.43 6.96
C GLU A 379 -2.30 -26.50 8.04
N TYR A 380 -3.25 -27.43 8.17
CA TYR A 380 -3.04 -28.68 8.93
C TYR A 380 -2.28 -29.73 8.11
N SER A 381 -1.00 -29.50 7.81
CA SER A 381 -0.20 -30.43 6.99
C SER A 381 0.17 -31.71 7.76
N LYS A 382 -0.52 -32.82 7.46
CA LYS A 382 -0.22 -34.18 7.96
C LYS A 382 -0.45 -35.26 6.89
N PRO A 383 0.49 -35.43 5.94
CA PRO A 383 0.33 -36.37 4.83
C PRO A 383 0.06 -37.81 5.27
N SER A 384 0.60 -38.23 6.43
CA SER A 384 0.40 -39.57 6.99
C SER A 384 -1.05 -39.95 7.29
N VAL A 385 -1.94 -38.97 7.42
CA VAL A 385 -3.38 -39.15 7.70
C VAL A 385 -4.25 -38.53 6.61
N GLY A 386 -3.69 -38.25 5.42
CA GLY A 386 -4.43 -37.79 4.25
C GLY A 386 -4.58 -36.26 4.11
N TRP A 387 -3.93 -35.49 4.98
CA TRP A 387 -3.85 -34.03 4.88
C TRP A 387 -2.52 -33.66 4.22
N ASP A 388 -2.46 -33.84 2.91
CA ASP A 388 -1.26 -33.58 2.10
C ASP A 388 -1.40 -32.21 1.45
N GLN A 389 -2.09 -32.13 0.31
CA GLN A 389 -2.25 -30.91 -0.48
C GLN A 389 -3.66 -30.77 -1.07
N PHE A 390 -4.06 -29.54 -1.39
CA PHE A 390 -5.28 -29.22 -2.15
C PHE A 390 -4.99 -28.31 -3.35
N PRO A 391 -5.84 -28.32 -4.40
CA PRO A 391 -5.61 -27.50 -5.57
C PRO A 391 -5.99 -26.04 -5.34
N VAL A 392 -5.19 -25.11 -5.86
CA VAL A 392 -5.46 -23.68 -5.90
C VAL A 392 -5.29 -23.13 -7.31
N VAL A 393 -6.00 -22.04 -7.60
CA VAL A 393 -5.85 -21.27 -8.84
C VAL A 393 -6.20 -19.81 -8.58
N GLY A 394 -5.31 -18.91 -9.00
CA GLY A 394 -5.58 -17.48 -9.09
C GLY A 394 -6.43 -17.22 -10.34
N PHE A 395 -7.50 -16.46 -10.18
CA PHE A 395 -8.37 -16.08 -11.28
C PHE A 395 -8.69 -14.59 -11.19
N PHE A 396 -8.02 -13.80 -12.04
CA PHE A 396 -8.04 -12.34 -12.02
C PHE A 396 -7.71 -11.78 -10.62
N ALA A 397 -6.52 -12.12 -10.12
CA ALA A 397 -6.00 -11.62 -8.83
C ALA A 397 -6.73 -12.13 -7.57
N GLU A 398 -7.68 -13.04 -7.71
CA GLU A 398 -8.37 -13.64 -6.58
C GLU A 398 -8.08 -15.14 -6.47
N GLU A 399 -7.92 -15.63 -5.24
CA GLU A 399 -7.78 -17.07 -4.98
C GLU A 399 -9.12 -17.81 -5.19
N TYR A 400 -9.02 -19.00 -5.80
CA TYR A 400 -10.09 -19.96 -5.95
C TYR A 400 -9.58 -21.40 -5.79
N ILE A 401 -10.50 -22.28 -5.37
CA ILE A 401 -10.29 -23.72 -5.26
C ILE A 401 -10.98 -24.43 -6.43
N PRO A 402 -10.23 -25.16 -7.29
CA PRO A 402 -10.82 -26.06 -8.27
C PRO A 402 -11.57 -27.20 -7.59
N ILE A 403 -12.89 -27.29 -7.78
CA ILE A 403 -13.69 -28.41 -7.21
C ILE A 403 -13.34 -29.77 -7.86
N ASN A 404 -12.56 -29.73 -8.94
CA ASN A 404 -11.89 -30.89 -9.51
C ASN A 404 -10.45 -30.45 -9.87
N PRO A 405 -9.41 -31.12 -9.33
CA PRO A 405 -8.02 -30.69 -9.47
C PRO A 405 -7.50 -30.69 -10.91
N ASP A 406 -8.18 -31.37 -11.84
CA ASP A 406 -7.81 -31.43 -13.26
C ASP A 406 -8.56 -30.40 -14.13
N LYS A 407 -9.33 -29.48 -13.52
CA LYS A 407 -10.28 -28.60 -14.24
C LYS A 407 -10.30 -27.17 -13.71
N ALA A 408 -9.66 -26.26 -14.44
CA ALA A 408 -9.62 -24.84 -14.12
C ALA A 408 -10.94 -24.08 -14.40
N ASP A 409 -11.96 -24.74 -14.98
CA ASP A 409 -13.24 -24.11 -15.36
C ASP A 409 -14.34 -24.24 -14.28
N LYS A 410 -14.02 -24.83 -13.13
CA LYS A 410 -14.99 -25.08 -12.04
C LYS A 410 -14.40 -24.73 -10.69
N LEU A 411 -14.75 -23.55 -10.21
CA LEU A 411 -14.09 -22.90 -9.08
C LEU A 411 -15.08 -22.66 -7.93
N ALA A 412 -14.57 -22.69 -6.70
CA ALA A 412 -15.25 -22.28 -5.48
C ALA A 412 -14.32 -21.37 -4.66
N LYS A 413 -14.87 -20.58 -3.74
CA LYS A 413 -14.08 -19.85 -2.75
C LYS A 413 -13.67 -20.77 -1.61
N LEU A 414 -12.46 -20.59 -1.11
CA LEU A 414 -12.01 -21.22 0.14
C LEU A 414 -12.74 -20.53 1.30
N VAL A 415 -13.37 -21.32 2.17
CA VAL A 415 -14.06 -20.80 3.37
C VAL A 415 -13.16 -20.90 4.60
N LEU A 416 -12.43 -22.01 4.73
CA LEU A 416 -11.58 -22.29 5.88
C LEU A 416 -10.48 -23.28 5.47
N ASP A 417 -9.23 -22.91 5.75
CA ASP A 417 -8.10 -23.83 5.93
C ASP A 417 -7.43 -23.46 7.27
N SER A 418 -7.26 -24.42 8.17
CA SER A 418 -6.90 -24.14 9.57
C SER A 418 -6.35 -25.36 10.29
N ASP A 419 -5.34 -25.14 11.13
CA ASP A 419 -4.77 -26.14 12.04
C ASP A 419 -5.19 -25.93 13.52
N ASP A 420 -6.07 -24.96 13.76
CA ASP A 420 -6.50 -24.55 15.10
C ASP A 420 -7.20 -25.66 15.87
N LYS A 421 -7.07 -25.60 17.20
CA LYS A 421 -7.71 -26.55 18.12
C LYS A 421 -9.05 -26.05 18.61
N TYR A 422 -10.11 -26.68 18.13
CA TYR A 422 -11.47 -26.46 18.60
C TYR A 422 -11.94 -27.54 19.58
N THR A 423 -12.76 -27.15 20.55
CA THR A 423 -13.47 -28.09 21.44
C THR A 423 -14.97 -27.89 21.26
N ILE A 424 -15.64 -28.86 20.66
CA ILE A 424 -17.09 -28.83 20.44
C ILE A 424 -17.75 -29.70 21.51
N ARG A 425 -18.62 -29.10 22.32
CA ARG A 425 -19.45 -29.89 23.25
C ARG A 425 -20.58 -30.54 22.47
N THR A 426 -20.95 -31.76 22.86
CA THR A 426 -22.10 -32.44 22.29
C THR A 426 -23.37 -31.58 22.36
N GLY A 427 -24.04 -31.37 21.22
CA GLY A 427 -25.21 -30.50 21.08
C GLY A 427 -24.89 -29.03 20.78
N GLU A 428 -23.62 -28.64 20.68
CA GLU A 428 -23.17 -27.30 20.29
C GLU A 428 -22.60 -27.33 18.86
N GLN A 429 -22.78 -26.22 18.14
CA GLN A 429 -22.27 -26.02 16.79
C GLN A 429 -21.00 -25.18 16.81
N LEU A 430 -20.03 -25.56 15.99
CA LEU A 430 -18.92 -24.70 15.57
C LEU A 430 -19.30 -24.07 14.23
N ASP A 431 -19.41 -22.75 14.22
CA ASP A 431 -19.56 -21.95 12.99
C ASP A 431 -18.22 -21.95 12.24
N LEU A 432 -18.25 -22.34 10.97
CA LEU A 432 -17.09 -22.39 10.09
C LEU A 432 -17.02 -21.16 9.16
N GLY A 433 -17.99 -20.25 9.25
CA GLY A 433 -18.09 -19.09 8.36
C GLY A 433 -19.06 -19.33 7.20
N GLU A 434 -19.51 -18.23 6.59
CA GLU A 434 -20.47 -18.20 5.49
C GLU A 434 -21.72 -19.07 5.70
N GLY A 435 -22.16 -19.31 6.95
CA GLY A 435 -23.32 -20.15 7.28
C GLY A 435 -23.07 -21.66 7.25
N TYR A 436 -21.83 -22.11 7.09
CA TYR A 436 -21.44 -23.51 7.28
C TYR A 436 -21.16 -23.80 8.77
N ALA A 437 -21.57 -24.97 9.26
CA ALA A 437 -21.31 -25.35 10.65
C ALA A 437 -21.18 -26.86 10.84
N ILE A 438 -20.40 -27.28 11.83
CA ILE A 438 -20.32 -28.67 12.31
C ILE A 438 -20.84 -28.81 13.74
N GLU A 439 -21.60 -29.87 14.02
CA GLU A 439 -22.12 -30.19 15.35
C GLU A 439 -21.60 -31.56 15.81
N ALA A 440 -21.09 -31.64 17.04
CA ALA A 440 -20.88 -32.93 17.68
C ALA A 440 -22.22 -33.45 18.21
N LYS A 441 -22.86 -34.40 17.51
CA LYS A 441 -24.17 -34.94 17.94
C LYS A 441 -24.03 -35.81 19.18
N GLN A 442 -23.10 -36.77 19.13
CA GLN A 442 -22.88 -37.75 20.18
C GLN A 442 -21.43 -38.20 20.23
N VAL A 443 -20.98 -38.64 21.41
CA VAL A 443 -19.72 -39.36 21.61
C VAL A 443 -20.09 -40.75 22.13
N ASP A 444 -19.38 -41.79 21.67
CA ASP A 444 -19.65 -43.14 22.12
C ASP A 444 -19.30 -43.34 23.61
N VAL A 445 -19.77 -44.45 24.19
CA VAL A 445 -19.62 -44.69 25.63
C VAL A 445 -18.16 -44.85 26.08
N ASP A 446 -17.28 -45.27 25.17
CA ASP A 446 -15.86 -45.48 25.42
C ASP A 446 -15.04 -44.20 25.21
N GLY A 447 -15.60 -43.19 24.53
CA GLY A 447 -14.94 -41.91 24.27
C GLY A 447 -13.92 -41.97 23.14
N GLU A 448 -14.09 -42.90 22.20
CA GLU A 448 -13.18 -43.18 21.09
C GLU A 448 -13.78 -42.81 19.72
N LYS A 449 -15.09 -42.50 19.65
CA LYS A 449 -15.79 -42.11 18.42
C LYS A 449 -16.72 -40.92 18.64
N VAL A 450 -16.91 -40.12 17.60
CA VAL A 450 -17.78 -38.95 17.61
C VAL A 450 -18.66 -38.94 16.35
N TRP A 451 -19.95 -38.77 16.53
CA TRP A 451 -20.88 -38.54 15.43
C TRP A 451 -20.94 -37.03 15.15
N LEU A 452 -20.44 -36.63 13.98
CA LEU A 452 -20.46 -35.25 13.49
C LEU A 452 -21.57 -35.06 12.46
N GLU A 453 -22.22 -33.90 12.50
CA GLU A 453 -23.19 -33.45 11.49
C GLU A 453 -22.71 -32.13 10.87
N PHE A 454 -22.71 -32.06 9.54
CA PHE A 454 -22.36 -30.88 8.77
C PHE A 454 -23.62 -30.21 8.21
N THR A 455 -23.72 -28.89 8.37
CA THR A 455 -24.90 -28.11 8.01
C THR A 455 -24.54 -26.84 7.24
N LYS A 456 -25.48 -26.37 6.42
CA LYS A 456 -25.42 -25.08 5.72
C LYS A 456 -26.73 -24.33 5.94
N ASP A 457 -26.63 -23.13 6.50
CA ASP A 457 -27.77 -22.28 6.87
C ASP A 457 -28.80 -23.00 7.77
N GLY A 458 -28.31 -23.91 8.62
CA GLY A 458 -29.11 -24.76 9.50
C GLY A 458 -29.78 -25.95 8.82
N GLU A 459 -29.58 -26.16 7.51
CA GLU A 459 -30.04 -27.35 6.80
C GLU A 459 -28.98 -28.45 6.83
N PHE A 460 -29.43 -29.70 6.98
CA PHE A 460 -28.58 -30.89 6.96
C PHE A 460 -27.91 -31.05 5.59
N VAL A 461 -26.59 -31.27 5.60
CA VAL A 461 -25.80 -31.57 4.40
C VAL A 461 -25.29 -33.02 4.44
N ASP A 462 -24.59 -33.41 5.51
CA ASP A 462 -24.03 -34.74 5.68
C ASP A 462 -23.73 -35.08 7.16
N ASP A 463 -23.47 -36.35 7.47
CA ASP A 463 -23.03 -36.81 8.80
C ASP A 463 -22.09 -38.03 8.76
N GLU A 464 -21.20 -38.18 9.75
CA GLU A 464 -20.22 -39.27 9.82
C GLU A 464 -19.83 -39.64 11.27
N ILE A 465 -19.42 -40.91 11.52
CA ILE A 465 -19.08 -41.47 12.85
C ILE A 465 -17.61 -41.90 13.00
#